data_AF-Q7MZE4-F1
#
_entry.id   AF-Q7MZE4-F1
#
_cell.length_a   1.000
_cell.length_b   1.000
_cell.length_c   1.000
_cell.angle_alpha   90.00
_cell.angle_beta   90.00
_cell.angle_gamma   90.00
#
_symmetry.space_group_name_H-M   'P 1'
#
loop_
_entity.id
_entity.type
_entity.pdbx_description
1 polymer ?
#
loop_
_entity_poly.entity_id
_entity_poly.type
_entity_poly.pdbx_seq_one_letter_code
_entity_poly.pdbx_strand_id
1 'polypeptide(L)' 'MAAPQCEYCSARIDPFEVHHVRKLKDIKADTALWKKLMIARNRKTLVLCQTCHINFHRGTLP' A
#
# COMPACT_ATOMS: atom_id res chain seq x y z
N MET A 1 9.13 -19.85 7.20
CA MET A 1 9.34 -18.50 6.63
C MET A 1 7.98 -17.84 6.43
N ALA A 2 7.77 -16.62 6.96
CA ALA A 2 6.56 -15.87 6.68
C ALA A 2 6.72 -15.15 5.33
N ALA A 3 5.88 -15.50 4.34
CA ALA A 3 5.86 -14.77 3.08
C ALA A 3 5.48 -13.30 3.33
N PRO A 4 6.07 -12.33 2.60
CA PRO A 4 5.56 -10.97 2.60
C PRO A 4 4.05 -10.99 2.36
N GLN A 5 3.32 -10.12 3.05
CA GLN A 5 1.86 -10.00 2.91
C GLN A 5 1.55 -8.61 2.39
N CYS A 6 0.54 -8.53 1.53
CA CYS A 6 0.05 -7.26 1.04
C CYS A 6 -0.47 -6.45 2.23
N GLU A 7 0.06 -5.25 2.45
CA GLU A 7 -0.36 -4.38 3.56
C GLU A 7 -1.79 -3.84 3.38
N TYR A 8 -2.40 -4.05 2.21
CA TYR A 8 -3.78 -3.67 1.90
C TYR A 8 -4.77 -4.84 2.04
N CYS A 9 -4.62 -5.90 1.24
CA CYS A 9 -5.56 -7.03 1.21
C CYS A 9 -5.11 -8.24 2.04
N SER A 10 -3.96 -8.16 2.72
CA SER A 10 -3.35 -9.27 3.48
C SER A 10 -3.03 -10.52 2.67
N ALA A 11 -3.15 -10.45 1.33
CA ALA A 11 -2.90 -11.56 0.44
C ALA A 11 -1.42 -11.97 0.46
N ARG A 12 -1.18 -13.28 0.44
CA ARG A 12 0.14 -13.91 0.25
C ARG A 12 0.32 -14.29 -1.22
N ILE A 13 0.15 -13.32 -2.12
CA ILE A 13 0.32 -13.53 -3.56
C ILE A 13 1.67 -12.94 -3.94
N ASP A 14 2.61 -13.81 -4.28
CA ASP A 14 3.86 -13.43 -4.92
C ASP A 14 3.59 -13.18 -6.42
N PRO A 15 4.17 -12.15 -7.06
CA PRO A 15 5.18 -11.22 -6.56
C PRO A 15 4.61 -10.01 -5.80
N PHE A 16 5.40 -9.51 -4.84
CA PHE A 16 5.15 -8.26 -4.12
C PHE A 16 5.95 -7.11 -4.73
N GLU A 17 5.30 -5.96 -4.87
CA GLU A 17 5.89 -4.73 -5.37
C GLU A 17 5.82 -3.66 -4.28
N VAL A 18 6.96 -2.99 -4.05
CA VAL A 18 7.02 -1.89 -3.09
C VAL A 18 6.70 -0.59 -3.81
N HIS A 19 5.52 -0.04 -3.54
CA HIS A 19 5.13 1.25 -4.05
C HIS A 19 5.73 2.37 -3.20
N HIS A 20 6.49 3.30 -3.81
CA HIS A 20 7.04 4.47 -3.13
C HIS A 20 6.23 5.71 -3.49
N VAL A 21 5.65 6.37 -2.47
CA VAL A 21 4.92 7.63 -2.64
C VAL A 21 5.84 8.83 -2.47
N ARG A 22 5.66 9.87 -3.31
CA ARG A 22 6.50 11.08 -3.25
C ARG A 22 6.34 11.86 -1.94
N LYS A 23 5.09 12.09 -1.50
CA LYS A 23 4.77 12.96 -0.35
C LYS A 23 3.66 12.35 0.50
N LEU A 24 3.93 12.16 1.80
CA LEU A 24 2.92 11.74 2.79
C LEU A 24 1.83 12.80 3.00
N LYS A 25 2.19 14.09 2.90
CA LYS A 25 1.26 15.21 3.07
C LYS A 25 0.14 15.25 2.02
N ASP A 26 0.37 14.64 0.86
CA ASP A 26 -0.58 14.59 -0.25
C ASP A 26 -1.61 13.47 -0.08
N ILE A 27 -1.28 12.50 0.79
CA ILE A 27 -2.20 11.45 1.18
C ILE A 27 -3.20 12.07 2.16
N LYS A 28 -4.36 12.46 1.63
CA LYS A 28 -5.52 12.75 2.48
C LYS A 28 -5.76 11.51 3.34
N ALA A 29 -5.91 11.71 4.65
CA ALA A 29 -6.28 10.65 5.60
C ALA A 29 -7.73 10.20 5.33
N ASP A 30 -7.97 9.68 4.14
CA ASP A 30 -9.22 9.07 3.74
C ASP A 30 -9.29 7.67 4.35
N THR A 31 -10.47 7.07 4.28
CA THR A 31 -10.96 5.84 4.92
C THR A 31 -10.04 4.62 4.78
N ALA A 32 -9.07 4.67 3.87
CA ALA A 32 -8.15 3.59 3.59
C ALA A 32 -7.16 3.28 4.74
N LEU A 33 -7.14 2.03 5.15
CA LEU A 33 -6.26 1.53 6.21
C LEU A 33 -4.78 1.77 5.90
N TRP A 34 -4.40 1.60 4.63
CA TRP A 34 -3.02 1.76 4.16
C TRP A 34 -2.50 3.19 4.36
N LYS A 35 -3.34 4.20 4.12
CA LYS A 35 -3.01 5.62 4.34
C LYS A 35 -2.75 5.91 5.82
N LYS A 36 -3.62 5.41 6.69
CA LYS A 36 -3.45 5.53 8.16
C LYS A 36 -2.16 4.85 8.62
N LEU A 37 -1.85 3.66 8.11
CA LEU A 37 -0.62 2.95 8.42
C LEU A 37 0.62 3.73 7.95
N MET A 38 0.60 4.32 6.75
CA MET A 38 1.73 5.14 6.25
C MET A 38 1.95 6.39 7.10
N ILE A 39 0.87 7.08 7.48
CA ILE A 39 0.93 8.27 8.33
C ILE A 39 1.41 7.88 9.74
N ALA A 40 0.82 6.85 10.34
CA ALA A 40 1.16 6.40 11.69
C ALA A 40 2.60 5.87 11.79
N ARG A 41 3.10 5.17 10.75
CA ARG A 41 4.46 4.63 10.70
C ARG A 41 5.47 5.61 10.10
N ASN A 42 5.02 6.77 9.61
CA ASN A 42 5.81 7.74 8.85
C ASN A 42 6.62 7.13 7.70
N ARG A 43 6.02 6.14 6.99
CA ARG A 43 6.67 5.39 5.89
C ARG A 43 6.13 5.82 4.55
N LYS A 44 7.03 6.15 3.61
CA LYS A 44 6.71 6.47 2.21
C LYS A 44 6.63 5.25 1.29
N THR A 45 6.67 4.06 1.85
CA THR A 45 6.71 2.80 1.10
C THR A 45 5.56 1.93 1.53
N LEU A 46 4.91 1.27 0.57
CA LEU A 46 3.84 0.32 0.83
C LEU A 46 4.06 -0.97 0.05
N VAL A 47 3.96 -2.10 0.72
CA VAL A 47 4.10 -3.41 0.08
C VAL A 47 2.73 -3.85 -0.44
N LEU A 48 2.59 -3.95 -1.76
CA LEU A 48 1.38 -4.39 -2.44
C LEU A 48 1.63 -5.65 -3.24
N CYS A 49 0.62 -6.52 -3.36
CA CYS A 49 0.63 -7.53 -4.41
C CYS A 49 0.36 -6.87 -5.78
N GLN A 50 0.75 -7.53 -6.86
CA GLN A 50 0.57 -7.04 -8.23
C GLN A 50 -0.85 -6.50 -8.50
N THR A 51 -1.90 -7.19 -8.05
CA THR A 51 -3.29 -6.75 -8.25
C THR A 51 -3.58 -5.42 -7.55
N CYS A 52 -3.16 -5.26 -6.30
CA CYS A 52 -3.36 -4.01 -5.57
C CYS A 52 -2.45 -2.92 -6.13
N HIS A 53 -1.26 -3.25 -6.59
CA HIS A 53 -0.35 -2.32 -7.24
C HIS A 53 -0.96 -1.73 -8.52
N ILE A 54 -1.58 -2.58 -9.36
CA ILE A 54 -2.32 -2.14 -10.54
C ILE A 54 -3.49 -1.23 -10.15
N ASN A 55 -4.30 -1.63 -9.16
CA ASN A 55 -5.42 -0.80 -8.71
C ASN A 55 -4.97 0.53 -8.09
N PHE A 56 -3.78 0.54 -7.46
CA PHE A 56 -3.17 1.75 -6.93
C PHE A 56 -2.80 2.71 -8.06
N HIS A 57 -2.14 2.20 -9.11
CA HIS A 57 -1.81 2.99 -10.30
C HIS A 57 -3.05 3.47 -11.05
N ARG A 58 -4.14 2.70 -11.02
CA ARG A 58 -5.42 3.07 -11.63
C ARG A 58 -6.21 4.10 -10.80
N GLY A 59 -5.76 4.44 -9.58
CA GLY A 59 -6.49 5.34 -8.68
C GLY A 59 -7.81 4.75 -8.16
N THR A 60 -8.03 3.44 -8.33
CA THR A 60 -9.23 2.71 -7.87
C THR A 60 -9.09 2.15 -6.46
N LEU A 61 -7.93 2.29 -5.81
CA LEU A 61 -7.83 2.03 -4.38
C LEU A 61 -8.49 3.19 -3.61
N PRO A 62 -9.58 2.95 -2.86
CA PRO A 62 -10.10 3.93 -1.91
C PRO A 62 -9.04 4.28 -0.86
#